data_AF-A0A6J1WA75-F1
#
_entry.id   AF-A0A6J1WA75-F1
#
_cell.length_a   1.000
_cell.length_b   1.000
_cell.length_c   1.000
_cell.angle_alpha   90.00
_cell.angle_beta   90.00
_cell.angle_gamma   90.00
#
_symmetry.space_group_name_H-M   'P 1'
#
loop_
_entity.id
_entity.type
_entity.pdbx_description
1 polymer ?
#
loop_
_entity_poly.entity_id
_entity_poly.type
_entity_poly.pdbx_seq_one_letter_code
_entity_poly.pdbx_strand_id
1 'polypeptide(L)'
;MASSLVVPGGGLQGFLLQLHDALRSSDTSSAALQGCSLIRSLAESCVTSSGDDILALQISLVFSKENGLLPFIYKSLSVEDFRECREEALKFILAFVEKIGPKIQPYAQDVKRICVTAYTKDRSAKCGIPALELLIKLLQKLQSSYAMVDMKVGEIFNKFYGEIAIKSKVPDTVLERIYELLGVLGEVQPSEMIDNSEKLFRAYLLELKVQ
;
A
#
# COMPACT_ATOMS: atom_id res chain seq x y z
N MET A 1 -47.39 -2.83 -3.80
CA MET A 1 -46.80 -3.08 -2.47
C MET A 1 -45.29 -3.04 -2.64
N ALA A 2 -44.67 -1.94 -2.21
CA ALA A 2 -43.23 -1.77 -2.25
C ALA A 2 -42.63 -2.49 -1.04
N SER A 3 -41.89 -3.56 -1.29
CA SER A 3 -41.12 -4.24 -0.26
C SER A 3 -39.87 -3.43 0.02
N SER A 4 -39.97 -2.64 1.08
CA SER A 4 -38.90 -1.86 1.69
C SER A 4 -37.80 -2.76 2.26
N LEU A 5 -36.60 -2.58 1.71
CA LEU A 5 -35.27 -2.53 2.36
C LEU A 5 -35.10 -3.31 3.68
N VAL A 6 -34.34 -4.39 3.60
CA VAL A 6 -33.52 -4.89 4.70
C VAL A 6 -32.09 -5.05 4.17
N VAL A 7 -31.29 -4.00 4.29
CA VAL A 7 -29.82 -4.08 4.18
C VAL A 7 -29.29 -4.04 5.61
N PRO A 8 -28.58 -5.06 6.10
CA PRO A 8 -27.99 -4.99 7.43
C PRO A 8 -26.85 -3.95 7.41
N GLY A 9 -27.19 -2.76 7.89
CA GLY A 9 -26.37 -1.77 8.60
C GLY A 9 -24.93 -1.53 8.15
N GLY A 10 -24.70 -0.44 7.40
CA GLY A 10 -23.48 0.36 7.53
C GLY A 10 -22.75 0.77 6.24
N GLY A 11 -22.99 0.15 5.09
CA GLY A 11 -22.23 0.47 3.87
C GLY A 11 -20.70 0.46 4.05
N LEU A 12 -19.96 1.10 3.14
CA LEU A 12 -18.49 1.16 3.20
C LEU A 12 -17.96 1.75 4.51
N GLN A 13 -18.60 2.81 5.01
CA GLN A 13 -18.20 3.50 6.23
C GLN A 13 -18.37 2.61 7.47
N GLY A 14 -19.42 1.80 7.52
CA GLY A 14 -19.67 0.85 8.59
C GLY A 14 -18.59 -0.23 8.66
N PHE A 15 -18.16 -0.77 7.51
CA PHE A 15 -17.05 -1.72 7.48
C PHE A 15 -15.75 -1.12 8.01
N LEU A 16 -15.44 0.11 7.62
CA LEU A 16 -14.27 0.83 8.11
C LEU A 16 -14.32 1.09 9.62
N LEU A 17 -15.46 1.52 10.16
CA LEU A 17 -15.62 1.75 11.61
C LEU A 17 -15.44 0.44 12.39
N GLN A 18 -16.11 -0.64 11.97
CA GLN A 18 -15.97 -1.96 12.59
C GLN A 18 -14.53 -2.47 12.53
N LEU A 19 -13.81 -2.20 11.43
CA LEU A 19 -12.42 -2.58 11.27
C LEU A 19 -11.50 -1.84 12.27
N HIS A 20 -11.76 -0.56 12.55
CA HIS A 20 -11.02 0.19 13.57
C HIS A 20 -11.40 -0.21 15.00
N ASP A 21 -12.66 -0.58 15.24
CA ASP A 21 -13.09 -1.10 16.55
C ASP A 21 -12.50 -2.49 16.84
N ALA A 22 -12.31 -3.32 15.83
CA ALA A 22 -11.64 -4.62 15.96
C ALA A 22 -10.23 -4.49 16.54
N LEU A 23 -9.50 -3.41 16.25
CA LEU A 23 -8.16 -3.14 16.82
C LEU A 23 -8.16 -2.91 18.33
N ARG A 24 -9.32 -2.60 18.91
CA ARG A 24 -9.48 -2.35 20.36
C ARG A 24 -9.91 -3.61 21.13
N SER A 25 -10.20 -4.71 20.42
CA SER A 25 -10.62 -5.97 21.03
C SER A 25 -9.51 -6.58 21.88
N SER A 26 -9.88 -7.17 23.01
CA SER A 26 -8.98 -7.98 23.83
C SER A 26 -8.71 -9.37 23.21
N ASP A 27 -9.64 -9.88 22.40
CA ASP A 27 -9.46 -11.09 21.61
C ASP A 27 -8.99 -10.70 20.21
N THR A 28 -7.66 -10.60 20.06
CA THR A 28 -7.00 -10.15 18.84
C THR A 28 -7.10 -11.16 17.70
N SER A 29 -7.19 -12.46 18.00
CA SER A 29 -7.27 -13.51 16.99
C SER A 29 -8.64 -13.52 16.31
N SER A 30 -9.73 -13.51 17.09
CA SER A 30 -11.09 -13.42 16.55
C SER A 30 -11.29 -12.10 15.82
N ALA A 31 -10.79 -11.00 16.38
CA ALA A 31 -10.87 -9.68 15.76
C ALA A 31 -10.11 -9.59 14.42
N ALA A 32 -8.97 -10.27 14.29
CA ALA A 32 -8.24 -10.35 13.03
C ALA A 32 -9.03 -11.12 11.95
N LEU A 33 -9.66 -12.25 12.30
CA LEU A 33 -10.51 -13.00 11.36
C LEU A 33 -11.69 -12.14 10.87
N GLN A 34 -12.34 -11.43 11.79
CA GLN A 34 -13.38 -10.47 11.45
C GLN A 34 -12.82 -9.34 10.57
N GLY A 35 -11.66 -8.79 10.90
CA GLY A 35 -10.97 -7.76 10.12
C GLY A 35 -10.72 -8.18 8.66
N CYS A 36 -10.23 -9.39 8.44
CA CYS A 36 -10.06 -9.95 7.09
C CYS A 36 -11.40 -10.03 6.33
N SER A 37 -12.48 -10.48 6.97
CA SER A 37 -13.80 -10.52 6.32
C SER A 37 -14.30 -9.11 5.95
N LEU A 38 -14.09 -8.13 6.83
CA LEU A 38 -14.51 -6.74 6.60
C LEU A 38 -13.74 -6.11 5.44
N ILE A 39 -12.43 -6.37 5.33
CA ILE A 39 -11.61 -5.88 4.21
C ILE A 39 -12.08 -6.50 2.88
N ARG A 40 -12.42 -7.78 2.86
CA ARG A 40 -12.95 -8.44 1.66
C ARG A 40 -14.30 -7.86 1.24
N SER A 41 -15.24 -7.67 2.18
CA SER A 41 -16.53 -7.02 1.91
C SER A 41 -16.37 -5.57 1.44
N LEU A 42 -15.42 -4.84 2.02
CA LEU A 42 -15.04 -3.50 1.59
C LEU A 42 -14.52 -3.50 0.14
N ALA A 43 -13.63 -4.44 -0.19
CA ALA A 43 -13.08 -4.57 -1.53
C ALA A 43 -14.16 -4.89 -2.57
N GLU A 44 -15.05 -5.85 -2.25
CA GLU A 44 -16.17 -6.22 -3.11
C GLU A 44 -17.14 -5.06 -3.35
N SER A 45 -17.46 -4.29 -2.30
CA SER A 45 -18.30 -3.09 -2.41
C SER A 45 -17.66 -2.02 -3.32
N CYS A 46 -16.34 -1.83 -3.20
CA CYS A 46 -15.58 -0.91 -4.04
C CYS A 46 -15.48 -1.38 -5.50
N VAL A 47 -15.55 -2.68 -5.79
CA VAL A 47 -15.50 -3.21 -7.17
C VAL A 47 -16.87 -3.13 -7.84
N THR A 48 -17.93 -3.55 -7.14
CA THR A 48 -19.30 -3.68 -7.66
C THR A 48 -20.01 -2.34 -7.89
N SER A 49 -19.64 -1.29 -7.14
CA SER A 49 -20.20 0.03 -7.31
C SER A 49 -19.79 0.70 -8.63
N SER A 50 -20.76 1.32 -9.29
CA SER A 50 -20.56 2.09 -10.53
C SER A 50 -21.11 3.51 -10.37
N GLY A 51 -20.39 4.51 -10.87
CA GLY A 51 -20.78 5.93 -10.81
C GLY A 51 -19.69 6.82 -10.20
N ASP A 52 -19.48 8.00 -10.77
CA ASP A 52 -18.39 8.91 -10.38
C ASP A 52 -18.56 9.48 -8.97
N ASP A 53 -19.79 9.84 -8.56
CA ASP A 53 -20.07 10.37 -7.22
C ASP A 53 -19.82 9.31 -6.14
N ILE A 54 -20.21 8.06 -6.43
CA ILE A 54 -19.96 6.93 -5.54
C ILE A 54 -18.45 6.68 -5.43
N LEU A 55 -17.74 6.69 -6.55
CA LEU A 55 -16.29 6.51 -6.56
C LEU A 55 -15.57 7.62 -5.77
N ALA A 56 -16.00 8.88 -5.90
CA ALA A 56 -15.44 10.00 -5.14
C ALA A 56 -15.65 9.83 -3.61
N LEU A 57 -16.84 9.36 -3.21
CA LEU A 57 -17.13 9.03 -1.81
C LEU A 57 -16.25 7.86 -1.33
N GLN A 58 -16.11 6.80 -2.12
CA GLN A 58 -15.27 5.65 -1.77
C GLN A 58 -13.81 6.04 -1.57
N ILE A 59 -13.25 6.85 -2.47
CA ILE A 59 -11.88 7.39 -2.35
C ILE A 59 -11.74 8.14 -1.01
N SER A 60 -12.68 9.03 -0.72
CA SER A 60 -12.65 9.84 0.50
C SER A 60 -12.74 9.01 1.78
N LEU A 61 -13.54 7.94 1.76
CA LEU A 61 -13.70 7.03 2.91
C LEU A 61 -12.48 6.11 3.08
N VAL A 62 -12.01 5.47 2.01
CA VAL A 62 -10.85 4.55 2.03
C VAL A 62 -9.59 5.27 2.52
N PHE A 63 -9.37 6.51 2.07
CA PHE A 63 -8.21 7.32 2.44
C PHE A 63 -8.48 8.33 3.56
N SER A 64 -9.57 8.15 4.32
CA SER A 64 -9.86 8.97 5.50
C SER A 64 -8.71 8.90 6.52
N LYS A 65 -8.34 10.05 7.08
CA LYS A 65 -7.21 10.17 8.02
C LYS A 65 -7.47 9.52 9.39
N GLU A 66 -8.74 9.32 9.76
CA GLU A 66 -9.11 8.79 11.07
C GLU A 66 -9.45 7.30 10.98
N ASN A 67 -10.40 6.98 10.10
CA ASN A 67 -11.03 5.67 9.99
C ASN A 67 -10.83 5.01 8.62
N GLY A 68 -9.88 5.48 7.81
CA GLY A 68 -9.53 4.85 6.53
C GLY A 68 -8.66 3.60 6.69
N LEU A 69 -8.29 2.99 5.57
CA LEU A 69 -7.41 1.81 5.55
C LEU A 69 -5.95 2.15 5.87
N LEU A 70 -5.46 3.33 5.45
CA LEU A 70 -4.08 3.75 5.73
C LEU A 70 -3.82 3.85 7.25
N PRO A 71 -4.67 4.53 8.06
CA PRO A 71 -4.55 4.49 9.51
C PRO A 71 -4.72 3.11 10.12
N PHE A 72 -5.58 2.24 9.57
CA PHE A 72 -5.74 0.86 10.05
C PHE A 72 -4.45 0.06 9.90
N ILE A 73 -3.82 0.12 8.73
CA ILE A 73 -2.53 -0.55 8.48
C ILE A 73 -1.51 -0.04 9.50
N TYR A 74 -1.39 1.27 9.69
CA TYR A 74 -0.43 1.84 10.64
C TYR A 74 -0.67 1.38 12.09
N LYS A 75 -1.92 1.47 12.58
CA LYS A 75 -2.29 1.14 13.96
C LYS A 75 -2.14 -0.36 14.25
N SER A 76 -2.37 -1.21 13.25
CA SER A 76 -2.27 -2.67 13.40
C SER A 76 -0.83 -3.19 13.39
N LEU A 77 0.19 -2.39 13.05
CA LEU A 77 1.60 -2.84 12.99
C LEU A 77 2.14 -3.40 14.30
N SER A 78 1.58 -3.02 15.44
CA SER A 78 2.00 -3.53 16.76
C SER A 78 1.30 -4.84 17.16
N VAL A 79 0.38 -5.34 16.33
CA VAL A 79 -0.43 -6.54 16.63
C VAL A 79 -0.19 -7.59 15.55
N GLU A 80 0.44 -8.70 15.95
CA GLU A 80 0.86 -9.75 15.02
C GLU A 80 -0.33 -10.47 14.36
N ASP A 81 -1.42 -10.69 15.09
CA ASP A 81 -2.61 -11.38 14.57
C ASP A 81 -3.23 -10.67 13.34
N PHE A 82 -3.07 -9.35 13.25
CA PHE A 82 -3.60 -8.55 12.12
C PHE A 82 -2.70 -8.58 10.88
N ARG A 83 -1.63 -9.40 10.83
CA ARG A 83 -0.73 -9.47 9.67
C ARG A 83 -1.45 -9.82 8.37
N GLU A 84 -2.37 -10.79 8.41
CA GLU A 84 -3.16 -11.16 7.23
C GLU A 84 -4.09 -10.02 6.79
N CYS A 85 -4.67 -9.29 7.75
CA CYS A 85 -5.48 -8.11 7.44
C CYS A 85 -4.65 -7.02 6.75
N ARG A 86 -3.40 -6.79 7.21
CA ARG A 86 -2.50 -5.80 6.60
C ARG A 86 -2.15 -6.19 5.16
N GLU A 87 -1.83 -7.46 4.93
CA GLU A 87 -1.56 -7.99 3.58
C GLU A 87 -2.77 -7.77 2.66
N GLU A 88 -3.97 -8.16 3.09
CA GLU A 88 -5.19 -8.01 2.29
C GLU A 88 -5.53 -6.54 2.02
N ALA A 89 -5.37 -5.66 3.03
CA ALA A 89 -5.58 -4.24 2.88
C ALA A 89 -4.60 -3.61 1.86
N LEU A 90 -3.31 -3.98 1.91
CA LEU A 90 -2.31 -3.49 0.95
C LEU A 90 -2.63 -3.93 -0.48
N LYS A 91 -3.02 -5.21 -0.68
CA LYS A 91 -3.45 -5.73 -1.99
C LYS A 91 -4.70 -5.04 -2.51
N PHE A 92 -5.67 -4.78 -1.64
CA PHE A 92 -6.86 -4.02 -2.03
C PHE A 92 -6.49 -2.59 -2.43
N ILE A 93 -5.66 -1.88 -1.65
CA ILE A 93 -5.26 -0.51 -1.98
C ILE A 93 -4.50 -0.48 -3.31
N LEU A 94 -3.62 -1.45 -3.58
CA LEU A 94 -2.95 -1.62 -4.87
C LEU A 94 -3.97 -1.68 -6.03
N ALA A 95 -4.93 -2.59 -5.96
CA ALA A 95 -5.99 -2.71 -6.98
C ALA A 95 -6.86 -1.43 -7.07
N PHE A 96 -7.14 -0.79 -5.94
CA PHE A 96 -7.96 0.41 -5.88
C PHE A 96 -7.25 1.62 -6.49
N VAL A 97 -5.94 1.77 -6.29
CA VAL A 97 -5.12 2.80 -6.95
C VAL A 97 -5.16 2.64 -8.46
N GLU A 98 -5.10 1.41 -8.97
CA GLU A 98 -5.24 1.14 -10.40
C GLU A 98 -6.62 1.56 -10.92
N LYS A 99 -7.69 1.28 -10.16
CA LYS A 99 -9.07 1.66 -10.51
C LYS A 99 -9.27 3.18 -10.55
N ILE A 100 -8.74 3.93 -9.58
CA ILE A 100 -9.03 5.37 -9.46
C ILE A 100 -8.09 6.26 -10.28
N GLY A 101 -6.96 5.70 -10.75
CA GLY A 101 -6.00 6.37 -11.62
C GLY A 101 -5.48 7.69 -11.01
N PRO A 102 -5.55 8.83 -11.73
CA PRO A 102 -4.96 10.09 -11.29
C PRO A 102 -5.64 10.68 -10.05
N LYS A 103 -6.85 10.22 -9.69
CA LYS A 103 -7.57 10.67 -8.49
C LYS A 103 -6.83 10.31 -7.17
N ILE A 104 -5.78 9.48 -7.22
CA ILE A 104 -4.93 9.16 -6.06
C ILE A 104 -4.01 10.30 -5.61
N GLN A 105 -3.71 11.27 -6.49
CA GLN A 105 -2.72 12.32 -6.25
C GLN A 105 -2.80 13.00 -4.87
N PRO A 106 -4.00 13.40 -4.35
CA PRO A 106 -4.10 14.06 -3.05
C PRO A 106 -3.65 13.18 -1.86
N TYR A 107 -3.65 11.85 -2.04
CA TYR A 107 -3.35 10.87 -1.00
C TYR A 107 -1.97 10.22 -1.19
N ALA A 108 -1.23 10.58 -2.24
CA ALA A 108 0.04 9.97 -2.62
C ALA A 108 1.07 9.94 -1.48
N GLN A 109 1.22 11.05 -0.75
CA GLN A 109 2.16 11.14 0.36
C GLN A 109 1.80 10.19 1.51
N ASP A 110 0.50 10.06 1.80
CA ASP A 110 0.02 9.17 2.85
C ASP A 110 0.22 7.70 2.46
N VAL A 111 -0.06 7.34 1.20
CA VAL A 111 0.19 6.00 0.67
C VAL A 111 1.68 5.68 0.70
N LYS A 112 2.55 6.58 0.20
CA LYS A 112 4.02 6.45 0.26
C LYS A 112 4.48 6.14 1.67
N ARG A 113 4.04 6.95 2.64
CA ARG A 113 4.41 6.79 4.05
C ARG A 113 3.98 5.43 4.58
N ILE A 114 2.78 4.96 4.26
CA ILE A 114 2.31 3.64 4.68
C ILE A 114 3.12 2.53 4.03
N CYS A 115 3.41 2.55 2.73
CA CYS A 115 4.23 1.53 2.08
C CYS A 115 5.61 1.40 2.73
N VAL A 116 6.30 2.54 2.93
CA VAL A 116 7.62 2.59 3.55
C VAL A 116 7.57 2.12 5.01
N THR A 117 6.54 2.50 5.75
CA THR A 117 6.38 2.10 7.16
C THR A 117 6.04 0.62 7.29
N ALA A 118 5.10 0.12 6.48
CA ALA A 118 4.71 -1.29 6.45
C ALA A 118 5.91 -2.16 6.08
N TYR A 119 6.66 -1.84 5.03
CA TYR A 119 7.87 -2.57 4.66
C TYR A 119 8.92 -2.61 5.79
N THR A 120 9.17 -1.48 6.46
CA THR A 120 10.25 -1.42 7.46
C THR A 120 9.88 -1.99 8.83
N LYS A 121 8.61 -1.85 9.24
CA LYS A 121 8.13 -2.33 10.54
C LYS A 121 7.60 -3.75 10.46
N ASP A 122 6.98 -4.14 9.35
CA ASP A 122 6.51 -5.49 9.08
C ASP A 122 7.53 -6.22 8.19
N ARG A 123 8.53 -6.83 8.82
CA ARG A 123 9.63 -7.54 8.13
C ARG A 123 9.19 -8.86 7.49
N SER A 124 7.89 -9.12 7.38
CA SER A 124 7.39 -10.31 6.70
C SER A 124 7.32 -10.07 5.19
N ALA A 125 7.69 -11.07 4.39
CA ALA A 125 7.51 -11.02 2.94
C ALA A 125 6.04 -10.82 2.55
N LYS A 126 5.11 -11.36 3.35
CA LYS A 126 3.66 -11.24 3.16
C LYS A 126 3.16 -9.80 3.09
N CYS A 127 3.68 -8.90 3.93
CA CYS A 127 3.34 -7.48 3.88
C CYS A 127 4.33 -6.66 3.06
N GLY A 128 5.60 -7.06 3.03
CA GLY A 128 6.67 -6.37 2.30
C GLY A 128 6.43 -6.33 0.79
N ILE A 129 6.04 -7.46 0.18
CA ILE A 129 5.78 -7.54 -1.27
C ILE A 129 4.66 -6.59 -1.69
N PRO A 130 3.42 -6.68 -1.17
CA PRO A 130 2.34 -5.79 -1.60
C PRO A 130 2.59 -4.32 -1.25
N ALA A 131 3.37 -4.03 -0.19
CA ALA A 131 3.79 -2.65 0.11
C ALA A 131 4.74 -2.09 -0.96
N LEU A 132 5.71 -2.88 -1.42
CA LEU A 132 6.62 -2.51 -2.51
C LEU A 132 5.88 -2.36 -3.84
N GLU A 133 5.01 -3.32 -4.20
CA GLU A 133 4.18 -3.25 -5.41
C GLU A 133 3.30 -2.01 -5.43
N LEU A 134 2.65 -1.68 -4.30
CA LEU A 134 1.85 -0.47 -4.16
C LEU A 134 2.69 0.79 -4.33
N LEU A 135 3.90 0.83 -3.77
CA LEU A 135 4.80 1.98 -3.95
C LEU A 135 5.24 2.14 -5.40
N ILE A 136 5.59 1.04 -6.07
CA ILE A 136 5.95 1.02 -7.51
C ILE A 136 4.80 1.57 -8.34
N LYS A 137 3.58 1.02 -8.17
CA LYS A 137 2.41 1.47 -8.91
C LYS A 137 2.07 2.92 -8.63
N LEU A 138 2.16 3.36 -7.38
CA LEU A 138 1.95 4.76 -7.03
C LEU A 138 2.91 5.67 -7.80
N LEU A 139 4.21 5.36 -7.80
CA LEU A 139 5.22 6.17 -8.51
C LEU A 139 4.96 6.21 -10.02
N GLN A 140 4.66 5.07 -10.64
CA GLN A 140 4.32 5.00 -12.07
C GLN A 140 3.08 5.83 -12.41
N LYS A 141 2.05 5.82 -11.57
CA LYS A 141 0.83 6.63 -11.78
C LYS A 141 1.06 8.13 -11.61
N LEU A 142 2.09 8.51 -10.86
CA LEU A 142 2.44 9.89 -10.58
C LEU A 142 3.47 10.45 -11.55
N GLN A 143 4.15 9.65 -12.39
CA GLN A 143 5.27 10.07 -13.26
C GLN A 143 5.05 11.41 -13.99
N SER A 144 3.83 11.70 -14.46
CA SER A 144 3.49 12.94 -15.18
C SER A 144 2.79 14.00 -14.31
N SER A 145 2.78 13.84 -12.98
CA SER A 145 2.13 14.71 -12.01
C SER A 145 3.12 15.60 -11.29
N TYR A 146 2.71 16.83 -10.96
CA TYR A 146 3.45 17.71 -10.07
C TYR A 146 3.70 17.08 -8.68
N ALA A 147 2.86 16.14 -8.26
CA ALA A 147 3.00 15.43 -6.99
C ALA A 147 4.31 14.62 -6.88
N MET A 148 5.00 14.33 -8.00
CA MET A 148 6.30 13.65 -7.99
C MET A 148 7.39 14.44 -7.28
N VAL A 149 7.33 15.77 -7.32
CA VAL A 149 8.31 16.62 -6.62
C VAL A 149 8.26 16.36 -5.11
N ASP A 150 7.07 16.15 -4.56
CA ASP A 150 6.88 15.87 -3.14
C ASP A 150 7.22 14.41 -2.77
N MET A 151 7.36 13.52 -3.75
CA MET A 151 7.64 12.10 -3.49
C MET A 151 9.03 11.90 -2.89
N LYS A 152 9.96 12.83 -3.12
CA LYS A 152 11.35 12.77 -2.66
C LYS A 152 12.01 11.45 -3.04
N VAL A 153 12.11 11.20 -4.34
CA VAL A 153 12.58 9.94 -4.93
C VAL A 153 13.98 9.59 -4.42
N GLY A 154 14.87 10.58 -4.24
CA GLY A 154 16.21 10.35 -3.67
C GLY A 154 16.19 9.76 -2.25
N GLU A 155 15.26 10.16 -1.38
CA GLU A 155 15.12 9.59 -0.03
C GLU A 155 14.64 8.12 -0.10
N ILE A 156 13.71 7.82 -1.01
CA ILE A 156 13.23 6.44 -1.25
C ILE A 156 14.40 5.59 -1.75
N PHE A 157 15.14 6.07 -2.74
CA PHE A 157 16.29 5.36 -3.32
C PHE A 157 17.32 5.01 -2.24
N ASN A 158 17.79 6.00 -1.47
CA ASN A 158 18.82 5.77 -0.46
C ASN A 158 18.40 4.73 0.58
N LYS A 159 17.11 4.74 0.96
CA LYS A 159 16.56 3.78 1.89
C LYS A 159 16.59 2.36 1.33
N PHE A 160 16.03 2.13 0.15
CA PHE A 160 15.92 0.78 -0.43
C PHE A 160 17.23 0.27 -1.03
N TYR A 161 18.11 1.16 -1.49
CA TYR A 161 19.47 0.78 -1.88
C TYR A 161 20.28 0.29 -0.67
N GLY A 162 20.08 0.91 0.50
CA GLY A 162 20.68 0.44 1.76
C GLY A 162 20.26 -0.99 2.14
N GLU A 163 19.02 -1.39 1.82
CA GLU A 163 18.54 -2.76 2.06
C GLU A 163 19.30 -3.80 1.22
N ILE A 164 19.75 -3.44 0.01
CA ILE A 164 20.58 -4.33 -0.82
C ILE A 164 21.92 -4.65 -0.13
N ALA A 165 22.48 -3.72 0.64
CA ALA A 165 23.72 -3.98 1.37
C ALA A 165 23.58 -5.11 2.41
N ILE A 166 22.34 -5.37 2.88
CA ILE A 166 22.00 -6.46 3.78
C ILE A 166 21.18 -7.56 3.11
N LYS A 167 21.28 -7.70 1.77
CA LYS A 167 20.47 -8.62 0.95
C LYS A 167 20.45 -10.07 1.43
N SER A 168 21.49 -10.55 2.13
CA SER A 168 21.54 -11.89 2.73
C SER A 168 20.45 -12.17 3.78
N LYS A 169 19.81 -11.12 4.30
CA LYS A 169 18.70 -11.22 5.27
C LYS A 169 17.33 -10.98 4.64
N VAL A 170 17.29 -10.68 3.34
CA VAL A 170 16.07 -10.34 2.60
C VAL A 170 15.70 -11.56 1.75
N PRO A 171 14.45 -12.05 1.81
CA PRO A 171 14.00 -13.12 0.93
C PRO A 171 14.13 -12.71 -0.54
N ASP A 172 14.52 -13.64 -1.41
CA ASP A 172 14.78 -13.37 -2.83
C ASP A 172 13.61 -12.69 -3.55
N THR A 173 12.37 -13.12 -3.26
CA THR A 173 11.15 -12.51 -3.83
C THR A 173 10.92 -11.07 -3.39
N VAL A 174 11.36 -10.70 -2.19
CA VAL A 174 11.32 -9.31 -1.72
C VAL A 174 12.44 -8.51 -2.37
N LEU A 175 13.63 -9.11 -2.51
CA LEU A 175 14.79 -8.49 -3.14
C LEU A 175 14.51 -8.15 -4.61
N GLU A 176 13.85 -9.04 -5.35
CA GLU A 176 13.37 -8.80 -6.72
C GLU A 176 12.54 -7.51 -6.80
N ARG A 177 11.61 -7.30 -5.86
CA ARG A 177 10.76 -6.10 -5.83
C ARG A 177 11.49 -4.85 -5.38
N ILE A 178 12.54 -4.98 -4.57
CA ILE A 178 13.43 -3.86 -4.25
C ILE A 178 14.18 -3.43 -5.52
N TYR A 179 14.73 -4.39 -6.27
CA TYR A 179 15.38 -4.09 -7.54
C TYR A 179 14.41 -3.46 -8.54
N GLU A 180 13.19 -3.98 -8.68
CA GLU A 180 12.15 -3.36 -9.54
C GLU A 180 11.88 -1.91 -9.12
N LEU A 181 11.67 -1.64 -7.82
CA LEU A 181 11.45 -0.31 -7.29
C LEU A 181 12.59 0.65 -7.62
N LEU A 182 13.84 0.25 -7.40
CA LEU A 182 14.99 1.11 -7.67
C LEU A 182 15.11 1.46 -9.15
N GLY A 183 14.77 0.53 -10.05
CA GLY A 183 14.70 0.79 -11.49
C GLY A 183 13.62 1.81 -11.83
N VAL A 184 12.42 1.63 -11.26
CA VAL A 184 11.29 2.56 -11.44
C VAL A 184 11.63 3.96 -10.94
N LEU A 185 12.36 4.12 -9.83
CA LEU A 185 12.81 5.44 -9.35
C LEU A 185 13.68 6.17 -10.39
N GLY A 186 14.56 5.43 -11.09
CA GLY A 186 15.36 5.95 -12.19
C GLY A 186 14.54 6.36 -13.41
N GLU A 187 13.46 5.64 -13.69
CA GLU A 187 12.54 5.92 -14.80
C GLU A 187 11.66 7.15 -14.54
N VAL A 188 11.08 7.25 -13.33
CA VAL A 188 10.06 8.26 -13.03
C VAL A 188 10.64 9.62 -12.67
N GLN A 189 11.86 9.67 -12.13
CA GLN A 189 12.51 10.91 -11.69
C GLN A 189 14.03 10.85 -11.92
N PRO A 190 14.48 10.86 -13.18
CA PRO A 190 15.90 10.71 -13.51
C PRO A 190 16.78 11.84 -12.97
N SER A 191 16.23 13.04 -12.79
CA SER A 191 16.94 14.23 -12.27
C SER A 191 17.50 14.03 -10.85
N GLU A 192 16.77 13.33 -9.97
CA GLU A 192 17.24 13.01 -8.60
C GLU A 192 18.16 11.78 -8.56
N MET A 193 18.28 11.08 -9.69
CA MET A 193 18.97 9.80 -9.79
C MET A 193 20.33 9.87 -10.49
N ILE A 194 20.74 11.04 -10.97
CA ILE A 194 22.00 11.25 -11.72
C ILE A 194 23.20 10.69 -10.92
N ASP A 195 23.36 11.13 -9.67
CA ASP A 195 24.49 10.73 -8.81
C ASP A 195 24.41 9.28 -8.30
N ASN A 196 23.24 8.66 -8.44
CA ASN A 196 22.96 7.31 -7.93
C ASN A 196 22.85 6.26 -9.05
N SER A 197 22.79 6.70 -10.31
CA SER A 197 22.61 5.86 -11.49
C SER A 197 23.73 4.82 -11.64
N GLU A 198 25.00 5.21 -11.44
CA GLU A 198 26.14 4.30 -11.50
C GLU A 198 26.09 3.23 -10.40
N LYS A 199 25.71 3.62 -9.17
CA LYS A 199 25.58 2.71 -8.03
C LYS A 199 24.51 1.65 -8.29
N LEU A 200 23.38 2.08 -8.85
CA LEU A 200 22.28 1.20 -9.23
C LEU A 200 22.70 0.24 -10.35
N PHE A 201 23.33 0.75 -11.41
CA PHE A 201 23.80 -0.07 -12.53
C PHE A 201 24.80 -1.15 -12.07
N ARG A 202 25.75 -0.79 -11.21
CA ARG A 202 26.69 -1.75 -10.60
C ARG A 202 25.96 -2.81 -9.76
N ALA A 203 24.96 -2.42 -8.99
CA ALA A 203 24.19 -3.36 -8.16
C ALA A 203 23.45 -4.39 -9.03
N TYR A 204 22.83 -3.99 -10.15
CA TYR A 204 22.21 -4.92 -11.10
C TYR A 204 23.22 -5.86 -11.75
N LEU A 205 24.35 -5.34 -12.24
CA LEU A 205 25.37 -6.18 -12.87
C LEU A 205 25.98 -7.21 -11.92
N LEU A 206 26.13 -6.85 -10.64
CA LEU A 206 26.62 -7.79 -9.64
C LEU A 206 25.60 -8.90 -9.38
N GLU A 207 24.30 -8.58 -9.32
CA GLU A 207 23.26 -9.59 -9.12
C GLU A 207 23.12 -10.52 -10.33
N LEU A 208 23.08 -9.95 -11.54
CA LEU A 208 22.97 -10.70 -12.80
C LEU A 208 24.17 -11.61 -13.09
N LYS A 209 25.31 -11.39 -12.44
CA LYS A 209 26.49 -12.28 -12.54
C LYS A 209 26.45 -13.45 -11.56
N VAL A 210 25.67 -13.33 -10.48
CA VAL A 210 25.59 -14.33 -9.40
C VAL A 210 24.48 -15.33 -9.67
N GLN A 211 23.40 -14.91 -10.33
CA GLN A 211 22.33 -15.76 -10.84
C GLN A 211 22.79 -16.56 -12.07
#